data_AF-A0A1B9GI35-F1
#
_entry.id   AF-A0A1B9GI35-F1
#
_cell.length_a   1.000
_cell.length_b   1.000
_cell.length_c   1.000
_cell.angle_alpha   90.00
_cell.angle_beta   90.00
_cell.angle_gamma   90.00
#
_symmetry.space_group_name_H-M   'P 1'
#
loop_
_entity.id
_entity.type
_entity.pdbx_description
1 polymer ?
#
loop_
_entity_poly.entity_id
_entity_poly.type
_entity_poly.pdbx_seq_one_letter_code
_entity_poly.pdbx_strand_id
1 'polypeptide(L)'
;MSREEASPLLPSTNADSEPSALRLRAESPGPASAPGLGDMVPTKRDKLALSLIGIGLILFVPVTWYLVFSGDLGAMGWFAVHPPMQSLAITAFLLGITPLQPPTPASKSTRTTRFKSHQNLMLGLALPALAIGSSAMIYNKYLHGAKHFTTWHAKFGLTAVGWVLVQAAVGAASAWGGGKTFGGGEKAKRVYKYHRWVGLDPESHLNRVNLTGLYIKCGLPPY
;
A
#
# COMPACT_ATOMS: atom_id res chain seq x y z
N MET A 1 -56.08 33.03 43.37
CA MET A 1 -54.76 32.61 43.89
C MET A 1 -53.76 33.70 43.54
N SER A 2 -53.24 34.38 44.58
CA SER A 2 -51.85 34.91 44.75
C SER A 2 -51.03 35.21 43.48
N ARG A 3 -50.65 36.47 43.18
CA ARG A 3 -49.56 37.35 43.72
C ARG A 3 -48.47 37.55 42.65
N GLU A 4 -48.28 38.81 42.20
CA GLU A 4 -47.09 39.68 42.37
C GLU A 4 -45.88 39.26 41.50
N GLU A 5 -45.56 40.03 40.45
CA GLU A 5 -44.51 41.09 40.38
C GLU A 5 -43.08 40.52 40.45
N ALA A 6 -42.10 40.88 39.63
CA ALA A 6 -41.77 42.19 39.10
C ALA A 6 -40.84 42.09 37.87
N SER A 7 -40.96 43.06 36.95
CA SER A 7 -39.83 43.52 36.15
C SER A 7 -39.22 44.74 36.85
N PRO A 8 -37.89 44.96 36.82
CA PRO A 8 -37.35 46.30 37.00
C PRO A 8 -36.69 46.83 35.73
N LEU A 9 -36.98 48.12 35.55
CA LEU A 9 -36.67 49.06 34.48
C LEU A 9 -35.17 49.36 34.27
N LEU A 10 -34.89 49.94 33.10
CA LEU A 10 -33.62 50.29 32.43
C LEU A 10 -32.72 51.30 33.22
N PRO A 11 -31.45 51.58 32.81
CA PRO A 11 -31.23 52.62 31.80
C PRO A 11 -30.02 52.43 30.85
N SER A 12 -30.15 53.07 29.69
CA SER A 12 -29.08 53.41 28.74
C SER A 12 -27.99 54.26 29.38
N THR A 13 -26.73 53.98 29.05
CA THR A 13 -25.72 55.03 28.93
C THR A 13 -24.72 54.64 27.84
N ASN A 14 -24.74 55.42 26.76
CA ASN A 14 -23.62 55.50 25.83
C ASN A 14 -22.53 56.28 26.55
N ALA A 15 -21.37 55.65 26.72
CA ALA A 15 -20.12 56.35 26.90
C ALA A 15 -19.13 55.69 25.93
N ASP A 16 -19.07 56.28 24.72
CA ASP A 16 -17.85 56.70 24.05
C ASP A 16 -16.59 55.97 24.55
N SER A 17 -15.87 55.18 23.75
CA SER A 17 -15.10 55.68 22.61
C SER A 17 -14.07 54.59 22.24
N GLU A 18 -13.64 54.61 20.97
CA GLU A 18 -12.42 53.95 20.45
C GLU A 18 -12.47 52.45 20.08
N PRO A 19 -11.77 52.06 19.00
CA PRO A 19 -12.37 51.30 17.91
C PRO A 19 -12.00 49.82 17.95
N SER A 20 -12.72 49.05 17.12
CA SER A 20 -12.57 47.64 16.74
C SER A 20 -11.14 47.12 16.42
N ALA A 21 -10.08 47.89 16.61
CA ALA A 21 -8.69 47.50 16.39
C ALA A 21 -8.13 46.57 17.48
N LEU A 22 -8.59 46.67 18.74
CA LEU A 22 -8.11 45.80 19.82
C LEU A 22 -8.75 44.40 19.79
N ARG A 23 -10.02 44.28 19.33
CA ARG A 23 -10.67 42.97 19.15
C ARG A 23 -10.18 42.24 17.89
N LEU A 24 -9.82 42.94 16.81
CA LEU A 24 -9.25 42.28 15.62
C LEU A 24 -7.84 41.72 15.85
N ARG A 25 -7.09 42.26 16.82
CA ARG A 25 -5.76 41.77 17.18
C ARG A 25 -5.77 40.65 18.23
N ALA A 26 -6.87 40.49 18.96
CA ALA A 26 -7.08 39.40 19.91
C ALA A 26 -7.64 38.12 19.24
N GLU A 27 -8.27 38.22 18.07
CA GLU A 27 -8.72 37.09 17.25
C GLU A 27 -7.83 36.93 16.00
N SER A 28 -6.53 37.08 16.17
CA SER A 28 -5.57 36.49 15.25
C SER A 28 -5.13 35.18 15.88
N PRO A 29 -5.45 34.00 15.32
CA PRO A 29 -4.63 32.85 15.61
C PRO A 29 -3.24 33.24 15.10
N GLY A 30 -2.34 33.60 16.03
CA GLY A 30 -0.91 33.63 15.75
C GLY A 30 -0.51 32.32 15.06
N PRO A 31 0.57 32.31 14.27
CA PRO A 31 0.91 31.17 13.44
C PRO A 31 0.81 29.91 14.30
N ALA A 32 -0.11 29.02 13.95
CA ALA A 32 -0.21 27.71 14.57
C ALA A 32 1.11 26.99 14.28
N SER A 33 2.10 27.24 15.12
CA SER A 33 3.37 26.54 15.16
C SER A 33 3.09 25.14 15.67
N ALA A 34 2.82 24.25 14.70
CA ALA A 34 2.96 22.80 14.73
C ALA A 34 2.06 22.01 15.69
N PRO A 35 1.38 20.99 15.15
CA PRO A 35 2.09 19.71 15.03
C PRO A 35 2.37 19.34 13.57
N GLY A 36 3.44 19.89 13.02
CA GLY A 36 4.21 19.21 11.97
C GLY A 36 5.05 18.11 12.61
N LEU A 37 4.41 17.00 13.03
CA LEU A 37 5.10 15.86 13.65
C LEU A 37 4.32 14.55 13.43
N GLY A 38 3.65 14.42 12.29
CA GLY A 38 2.79 13.29 11.93
C GLY A 38 3.34 12.36 10.85
N ASP A 39 4.58 12.57 10.42
CA ASP A 39 5.35 11.50 9.78
C ASP A 39 5.83 10.61 10.92
N MET A 40 5.03 9.59 11.24
CA MET A 40 5.25 8.72 12.41
C MET A 40 6.73 8.31 12.47
N VAL A 41 7.43 8.72 13.55
CA VAL A 41 8.81 8.30 13.78
C VAL A 41 8.79 6.78 13.85
N PRO A 42 9.54 6.05 13.00
CA PRO A 42 9.53 4.60 12.99
C PRO A 42 9.78 4.08 14.41
N THR A 43 8.88 3.22 14.90
CA THR A 43 9.05 2.62 16.22
C THR A 43 10.33 1.78 16.23
N LYS A 44 10.83 1.39 17.40
CA LYS A 44 11.98 0.47 17.48
C LYS A 44 11.70 -0.83 16.72
N ARG A 45 10.44 -1.30 16.73
CA ARG A 45 9.98 -2.49 15.98
C ARG A 45 10.02 -2.24 14.47
N ASP A 46 9.55 -1.08 13.99
CA ASP A 46 9.58 -0.74 12.56
C ASP A 46 11.02 -0.62 12.06
N LYS A 47 11.90 0.03 12.84
CA LYS A 47 13.32 0.13 12.51
C LYS A 47 13.96 -1.25 12.43
N LEU A 48 13.68 -2.12 13.40
CA LEU A 48 14.18 -3.50 13.37
C LEU A 48 13.66 -4.26 12.15
N ALA A 49 12.36 -4.19 11.86
CA ALA A 49 11.75 -4.85 10.71
C ALA A 49 12.35 -4.36 9.39
N LEU A 50 12.48 -3.04 9.21
CA LEU A 50 13.11 -2.44 8.03
C LEU A 50 14.59 -2.83 7.90
N SER A 51 15.33 -2.90 9.00
CA SER A 51 16.72 -3.36 9.00
C SER A 51 16.82 -4.84 8.60
N LEU A 52 15.96 -5.71 9.14
CA LEU A 52 15.94 -7.13 8.77
C LEU A 52 15.57 -7.33 7.30
N ILE A 53 14.60 -6.56 6.80
CA ILE A 53 14.26 -6.54 5.37
C ILE A 53 15.47 -6.10 4.54
N GLY A 54 16.15 -5.01 4.94
CA GLY A 54 17.32 -4.49 4.24
C GLY A 54 18.46 -5.52 4.19
N ILE A 55 18.79 -6.14 5.32
CA ILE A 55 19.80 -7.21 5.40
C ILE A 55 19.37 -8.39 4.52
N GLY A 56 18.11 -8.82 4.62
CA GLY A 56 17.57 -9.89 3.80
C GLY A 56 17.71 -9.63 2.31
N LEU A 57 17.41 -8.41 1.84
CA LEU A 57 17.59 -8.02 0.44
C LEU A 57 19.06 -7.97 0.01
N ILE A 58 19.93 -7.42 0.86
CA ILE A 58 21.38 -7.33 0.63
C ILE A 58 22.03 -8.72 0.57
N LEU A 59 21.45 -9.73 1.21
CA LEU A 59 21.90 -11.11 1.07
C LEU A 59 21.24 -11.80 -0.12
N PHE A 60 19.91 -11.70 -0.24
CA PHE A 60 19.12 -12.44 -1.22
C PHE A 60 19.52 -12.13 -2.67
N VAL A 61 19.63 -10.84 -3.04
CA VAL A 61 19.92 -10.47 -4.43
C VAL A 61 21.35 -10.85 -4.81
N PRO A 62 22.41 -10.42 -4.07
CA PRO A 62 23.78 -10.74 -4.46
C PRO A 62 24.10 -12.23 -4.40
N VAL A 63 23.56 -12.97 -3.43
CA VAL A 63 23.77 -14.43 -3.37
C VAL A 63 23.11 -15.12 -4.56
N THR A 64 21.87 -14.76 -4.90
CA THR A 64 21.18 -15.32 -6.07
C THR A 64 21.98 -15.05 -7.35
N TRP A 65 22.46 -13.82 -7.50
CA TRP A 65 23.24 -13.42 -8.67
C TRP A 65 24.60 -14.12 -8.71
N TYR A 66 25.28 -14.21 -7.57
CA TYR A 66 26.55 -14.91 -7.44
C TYR A 66 26.41 -16.39 -7.82
N LEU A 67 25.40 -17.10 -7.31
CA LEU A 67 25.18 -18.51 -7.64
C LEU A 67 24.91 -18.74 -9.13
N VAL A 68 24.22 -17.82 -9.79
CA VAL A 68 23.95 -17.92 -11.22
C VAL A 68 25.20 -17.59 -12.04
N PHE A 69 25.89 -16.48 -11.74
CA PHE A 69 27.03 -16.01 -12.52
C PHE A 69 28.34 -16.75 -12.23
N SER A 70 28.42 -17.51 -11.14
CA SER A 70 29.53 -18.43 -10.86
C SER A 70 29.34 -19.82 -11.48
N GLY A 71 28.15 -20.13 -12.00
CA GLY A 71 27.88 -21.39 -12.69
C GLY A 71 28.18 -21.34 -14.19
N ASP A 72 27.96 -22.47 -14.87
CA ASP A 72 28.08 -22.56 -16.33
C ASP A 72 26.88 -21.90 -17.03
N LEU A 73 27.07 -20.64 -17.45
CA LEU A 73 26.06 -19.86 -18.15
C LEU A 73 25.68 -20.45 -19.52
N GLY A 74 26.60 -21.15 -20.18
CA GLY A 74 26.34 -21.81 -21.47
C GLY A 74 25.39 -22.99 -21.29
N ALA A 75 25.64 -23.83 -20.28
CA ALA A 75 24.78 -24.96 -19.95
C ALA A 75 23.40 -24.53 -19.42
N MET A 76 23.35 -23.43 -18.66
CA MET A 76 22.07 -22.90 -18.13
C MET A 76 21.24 -22.19 -19.21
N GLY A 77 21.88 -21.56 -20.20
CA GLY A 77 21.20 -20.81 -21.24
C GLY A 77 20.26 -19.74 -20.68
N TRP A 78 19.02 -19.71 -21.14
CA TRP A 78 18.02 -18.71 -20.73
C TRP A 78 17.54 -18.89 -19.29
N PHE A 79 17.80 -20.04 -18.65
CA PHE A 79 17.55 -20.21 -17.23
C PHE A 79 18.36 -19.20 -16.40
N ALA A 80 19.58 -18.87 -16.80
CA ALA A 80 20.43 -17.93 -16.06
C ALA A 80 19.84 -16.51 -15.95
N VAL A 81 18.88 -16.14 -16.82
CA VAL A 81 18.17 -14.85 -16.72
C VAL A 81 17.06 -14.91 -15.66
N HIS A 82 16.48 -16.08 -15.42
CA HIS A 82 15.28 -16.21 -14.59
C HIS A 82 15.52 -15.85 -13.12
N PRO A 83 16.42 -16.50 -12.35
CA PRO A 83 16.61 -16.16 -10.94
C PRO A 83 17.04 -14.71 -10.66
N PRO A 84 17.98 -14.10 -11.44
CA PRO A 84 18.36 -12.70 -11.24
C PRO A 84 17.20 -11.73 -11.47
N MET A 85 16.39 -11.95 -12.51
CA MET A 85 15.25 -11.08 -12.80
C MET A 85 14.10 -11.28 -11.81
N GLN A 86 13.85 -12.51 -11.35
CA GLN A 86 12.83 -12.77 -10.32
C GLN A 86 13.23 -12.17 -8.96
N SER A 87 14.51 -12.28 -8.58
CA SER A 87 14.99 -11.65 -7.33
C SER A 87 14.92 -10.12 -7.38
N LEU A 88 15.19 -9.52 -8.54
CA LEU A 88 15.01 -8.08 -8.76
C LEU A 88 13.53 -7.67 -8.70
N ALA A 89 12.63 -8.45 -9.31
CA ALA A 89 11.20 -8.20 -9.25
C ALA A 89 10.67 -8.23 -7.81
N ILE A 90 11.02 -9.27 -7.04
CA ILE A 90 10.65 -9.42 -5.62
C ILE A 90 11.15 -8.23 -4.80
N THR A 91 12.39 -7.80 -5.03
CA THR A 91 12.97 -6.63 -4.36
C THR A 91 12.19 -5.36 -4.67
N ALA A 92 11.86 -5.13 -5.95
CA ALA A 92 11.08 -3.98 -6.38
C ALA A 92 9.64 -4.00 -5.84
N PHE A 93 9.00 -5.17 -5.76
CA PHE A 93 7.71 -5.34 -5.09
C PHE A 93 7.80 -4.91 -3.62
N LEU A 94 8.79 -5.41 -2.90
CA LEU A 94 8.97 -5.10 -1.48
C LEU A 94 9.21 -3.61 -1.24
N LEU A 95 10.13 -3.01 -2.00
CA LEU A 95 10.46 -1.58 -1.91
C LEU A 95 9.29 -0.67 -2.35
N GLY A 96 8.50 -1.09 -3.32
CA GLY A 96 7.37 -0.31 -3.80
C GLY A 96 6.12 -0.43 -2.92
N ILE A 97 5.94 -1.55 -2.20
CA ILE A 97 4.78 -1.78 -1.33
C ILE A 97 5.02 -1.24 0.09
N THR A 98 6.25 -1.35 0.61
CA THR A 98 6.59 -0.96 1.99
C THR A 98 6.20 0.49 2.35
N PRO A 99 6.47 1.52 1.52
CA PRO A 99 6.12 2.91 1.85
C PRO A 99 4.62 3.15 1.96
N LEU A 100 3.82 2.30 1.31
CA LEU A 100 2.37 2.37 1.37
C LEU A 100 1.81 1.69 2.61
N GLN A 101 2.59 0.94 3.39
CA GLN A 101 2.09 0.26 4.57
C GLN A 101 1.53 1.23 5.62
N PRO A 102 0.51 0.82 6.40
CA PRO A 102 0.03 1.61 7.52
C PRO A 102 1.18 1.98 8.48
N PRO A 103 1.13 3.16 9.11
CA PRO A 103 0.09 4.19 9.04
C PRO A 103 0.13 4.98 7.73
N THR A 104 -1.06 5.45 7.29
CA THR A 104 -1.13 6.39 6.16
C THR A 104 -0.73 7.79 6.65
N PRO A 105 0.24 8.48 6.00
CA PRO A 105 0.66 9.82 6.44
C PRO A 105 -0.47 10.86 6.36
N ALA A 106 -0.51 11.79 7.33
CA ALA A 106 -1.46 12.89 7.31
C ALA A 106 -1.18 13.85 6.13
N SER A 107 0.10 14.11 5.84
CA SER A 107 0.54 14.98 4.76
C SER A 107 0.11 14.44 3.38
N LYS A 108 -0.66 15.26 2.64
CA LYS A 108 -1.05 14.97 1.25
C LYS A 108 0.16 14.86 0.33
N SER A 109 1.18 15.69 0.56
CA SER A 109 2.44 15.65 -0.20
C SER A 109 3.15 14.31 -0.01
N THR A 110 3.35 13.89 1.26
CA THR A 110 4.00 12.61 1.59
C THR A 110 3.23 11.42 1.02
N ARG A 111 1.89 11.42 1.10
CA ARG A 111 1.05 10.39 0.48
C ARG A 111 1.23 10.31 -1.04
N THR A 112 1.27 11.46 -1.70
CA THR A 112 1.45 11.54 -3.16
C THR A 112 2.82 11.01 -3.57
N THR A 113 3.88 11.37 -2.84
CA THR A 113 5.24 10.88 -3.10
C THR A 113 5.35 9.37 -2.93
N ARG A 114 4.79 8.81 -1.84
CA ARG A 114 4.80 7.36 -1.60
C ARG A 114 4.00 6.61 -2.68
N PHE A 115 2.87 7.16 -3.10
CA PHE A 115 2.07 6.60 -4.20
C PHE A 115 2.82 6.60 -5.53
N LYS A 116 3.48 7.71 -5.88
CA LYS A 116 4.31 7.79 -7.09
C LYS A 116 5.50 6.82 -7.04
N SER A 117 6.17 6.71 -5.89
CA SER A 117 7.27 5.76 -5.71
C SER A 117 6.81 4.31 -5.95
N HIS A 118 5.67 3.93 -5.37
CA HIS A 118 5.04 2.64 -5.64
C HIS A 118 4.82 2.42 -7.14
N GLN A 119 4.15 3.36 -7.82
CA GLN A 119 3.89 3.22 -9.26
C GLN A 119 5.17 3.10 -10.09
N ASN A 120 6.16 3.93 -9.81
CA ASN A 120 7.44 3.93 -10.52
C ASN A 120 8.16 2.59 -10.34
N LEU A 121 8.19 2.04 -9.12
CA LEU A 121 8.83 0.75 -8.85
C LEU A 121 8.02 -0.42 -9.46
N MET A 122 6.69 -0.41 -9.37
CA MET A 122 5.85 -1.47 -9.96
C MET A 122 6.00 -1.51 -11.47
N LEU A 123 5.81 -0.37 -12.14
CA LEU A 123 5.77 -0.29 -13.61
C LEU A 123 7.15 -0.22 -14.25
N GLY A 124 8.11 0.45 -13.60
CA GLY A 124 9.44 0.67 -14.14
C GLY A 124 10.41 -0.49 -13.89
N LEU A 125 10.17 -1.30 -12.85
CA LEU A 125 11.11 -2.36 -12.46
C LEU A 125 10.45 -3.70 -12.15
N ALA A 126 9.45 -3.75 -11.26
CA ALA A 126 8.91 -5.00 -10.76
C ALA A 126 8.22 -5.82 -11.86
N LEU A 127 7.25 -5.24 -12.57
CA LEU A 127 6.53 -5.92 -13.65
C LEU A 127 7.44 -6.23 -14.85
N PRO A 128 8.32 -5.31 -15.32
CA PRO A 128 9.29 -5.65 -16.37
C PRO A 128 10.23 -6.79 -15.99
N ALA A 129 10.83 -6.77 -14.80
CA ALA A 129 11.74 -7.82 -14.36
C ALA A 129 11.00 -9.16 -14.20
N LEU A 130 9.79 -9.15 -13.65
CA LEU A 130 8.91 -10.34 -13.57
C LEU A 130 8.63 -10.91 -14.96
N ALA A 131 8.30 -10.05 -15.92
CA ALA A 131 8.00 -10.45 -17.29
C ALA A 131 9.23 -11.03 -18.00
N ILE A 132 10.39 -10.37 -17.92
CA ILE A 132 11.65 -10.83 -18.53
C ILE A 132 12.06 -12.18 -17.93
N GLY A 133 12.10 -12.28 -16.59
CA GLY A 133 12.50 -13.52 -15.92
C GLY A 133 11.56 -14.68 -16.23
N SER A 134 10.24 -14.45 -16.26
CA SER A 134 9.25 -15.49 -16.58
C SER A 134 9.34 -15.91 -18.05
N SER A 135 9.48 -14.94 -18.96
CA SER A 135 9.58 -15.21 -20.41
C SER A 135 10.86 -15.97 -20.75
N ALA A 136 11.99 -15.62 -20.13
CA ALA A 136 13.24 -16.35 -20.31
C ALA A 136 13.11 -17.82 -19.90
N MET A 137 12.42 -18.12 -18.80
CA MET A 137 12.17 -19.51 -18.37
C MET A 137 11.23 -20.26 -19.31
N ILE A 138 10.17 -19.60 -19.80
CA ILE A 138 9.25 -20.19 -20.78
C ILE A 138 10.00 -20.53 -22.07
N TYR A 139 10.82 -19.60 -22.56
CA TYR A 139 11.61 -19.77 -23.76
C TYR A 139 12.71 -20.83 -23.57
N ASN A 140 13.35 -20.88 -22.42
CA ASN A 140 14.32 -21.93 -22.08
C ASN A 140 13.69 -23.32 -22.20
N LYS A 141 12.50 -23.50 -21.62
CA LYS A 141 11.78 -24.79 -21.71
C LYS A 141 11.34 -25.12 -23.13
N TYR A 142 10.91 -24.12 -23.88
CA TYR A 142 10.55 -24.28 -25.29
C TYR A 142 11.73 -24.81 -26.12
N LEU A 143 12.91 -24.21 -25.99
CA LEU A 143 14.12 -24.65 -26.72
C LEU A 143 14.54 -26.08 -26.39
N HIS A 144 14.29 -26.54 -25.17
CA HIS A 144 14.66 -27.89 -24.73
C HIS A 144 13.50 -28.90 -24.85
N GLY A 145 12.38 -28.53 -25.46
CA GLY A 145 11.20 -29.41 -25.57
C GLY A 145 10.62 -29.86 -24.22
N ALA A 146 10.89 -29.12 -23.15
CA ALA A 146 10.56 -29.51 -21.79
C ALA A 146 9.12 -29.09 -21.43
N LYS A 147 8.41 -29.95 -20.68
CA LYS A 147 7.06 -29.62 -20.18
C LYS A 147 7.06 -28.38 -19.27
N HIS A 148 6.05 -27.54 -19.43
CA HIS A 148 5.83 -26.34 -18.61
C HIS A 148 4.98 -26.66 -17.36
N PHE A 149 5.19 -25.88 -16.29
CA PHE A 149 4.35 -25.87 -15.08
C PHE A 149 4.14 -27.23 -14.38
N THR A 150 5.12 -28.13 -14.47
CA THR A 150 5.03 -29.48 -13.87
C THR A 150 5.37 -29.52 -12.38
N THR A 151 6.28 -28.65 -11.92
CA THR A 151 6.76 -28.63 -10.53
C THR A 151 5.86 -27.77 -9.64
N TRP A 152 5.91 -28.03 -8.32
CA TRP A 152 5.23 -27.17 -7.33
C TRP A 152 5.66 -25.71 -7.44
N HIS A 153 6.97 -25.47 -7.57
CA HIS A 153 7.51 -24.12 -7.79
C HIS A 153 6.86 -23.44 -9.00
N ALA A 154 6.78 -24.12 -10.15
CA ALA A 154 6.22 -23.53 -11.36
C ALA A 154 4.70 -23.28 -11.25
N LYS A 155 3.96 -24.14 -10.54
CA LYS A 155 2.52 -23.95 -10.28
C LYS A 155 2.27 -22.75 -9.36
N PHE A 156 2.99 -22.66 -8.23
CA PHE A 156 2.87 -21.51 -7.33
C PHE A 156 3.33 -20.21 -7.99
N GLY A 157 4.41 -20.27 -8.78
CA GLY A 157 4.90 -19.14 -9.57
C GLY A 157 3.84 -18.64 -10.56
N LEU A 158 3.17 -19.54 -11.28
CA LEU A 158 2.10 -19.19 -12.21
C LEU A 158 0.93 -18.50 -11.49
N THR A 159 0.49 -19.06 -10.36
CA THR A 159 -0.57 -18.45 -9.54
C THR A 159 -0.16 -17.06 -9.04
N ALA A 160 1.08 -16.91 -8.55
CA ALA A 160 1.59 -15.65 -8.07
C ALA A 160 1.69 -14.59 -9.17
N VAL A 161 2.18 -14.96 -10.36
CA VAL A 161 2.23 -14.07 -11.54
C VAL A 161 0.81 -13.63 -11.93
N GLY A 162 -0.12 -14.57 -12.05
CA GLY A 162 -1.52 -14.26 -12.35
C GLY A 162 -2.13 -13.30 -11.33
N TRP A 163 -1.87 -13.53 -10.04
CA TRP A 163 -2.31 -12.66 -8.97
C TRP A 163 -1.74 -11.25 -9.05
N VAL A 164 -0.43 -11.12 -9.29
CA VAL A 164 0.24 -9.82 -9.46
C VAL A 164 -0.36 -9.04 -10.62
N LEU A 165 -0.68 -9.70 -11.74
CA LEU A 165 -1.31 -9.06 -12.89
C LEU A 165 -2.72 -8.56 -12.57
N VAL A 166 -3.51 -9.36 -11.85
CA VAL A 166 -4.84 -8.93 -11.35
C VAL A 166 -4.69 -7.74 -10.41
N GLN A 167 -3.75 -7.79 -9.46
CA GLN A 167 -3.49 -6.68 -8.53
C GLN A 167 -3.07 -5.40 -9.26
N ALA A 168 -2.19 -5.51 -10.27
CA ALA A 168 -1.78 -4.38 -11.08
C ALA A 168 -2.97 -3.78 -11.85
N ALA A 169 -3.80 -4.62 -12.46
CA ALA A 169 -4.98 -4.18 -13.21
C ALA A 169 -6.03 -3.51 -12.30
N VAL A 170 -6.34 -4.10 -11.15
CA VAL A 170 -7.29 -3.53 -10.18
C VAL A 170 -6.75 -2.23 -9.58
N GLY A 171 -5.45 -2.17 -9.24
CA GLY A 171 -4.80 -0.96 -8.74
C GLY A 171 -4.84 0.18 -9.77
N ALA A 172 -4.47 -0.12 -11.02
CA ALA A 172 -4.55 0.81 -12.15
C ALA A 172 -5.97 1.32 -12.37
N ALA A 173 -6.94 0.40 -12.49
CA ALA A 173 -8.34 0.75 -12.71
C ALA A 173 -8.91 1.60 -11.56
N SER A 174 -8.54 1.32 -10.31
CA SER A 174 -9.05 2.08 -9.16
C SER A 174 -8.41 3.46 -8.99
N ALA A 175 -7.14 3.61 -9.35
CA ALA A 175 -6.37 4.81 -9.05
C ALA A 175 -6.26 5.79 -10.24
N TRP A 176 -6.29 5.31 -11.48
CA TRP A 176 -6.17 6.15 -12.67
C TRP A 176 -7.51 6.71 -13.14
N GLY A 177 -7.47 7.87 -13.78
CA GLY A 177 -8.66 8.54 -14.31
C GLY A 177 -9.73 8.87 -13.27
N GLY A 178 -9.39 8.89 -11.97
CA GLY A 178 -10.35 9.06 -10.89
C GLY A 178 -11.22 7.83 -10.59
N GLY A 179 -10.81 6.64 -11.04
CA GLY A 179 -11.53 5.40 -10.81
C GLY A 179 -12.82 5.25 -11.62
N LYS A 180 -12.91 5.94 -12.77
CA LYS A 180 -14.08 5.92 -13.67
C LYS A 180 -14.50 4.51 -14.09
N THR A 181 -13.53 3.61 -14.24
CA THR A 181 -13.75 2.18 -14.54
C THR A 181 -14.63 1.47 -13.51
N PHE A 182 -14.65 1.93 -12.25
CA PHE A 182 -15.50 1.41 -11.18
C PHE A 182 -16.63 2.37 -10.77
N GLY A 183 -16.93 3.38 -11.60
CA GLY A 183 -17.97 4.38 -11.34
C GLY A 183 -17.54 5.56 -10.47
N GLY A 184 -16.24 5.71 -10.21
CA GLY A 184 -15.66 6.88 -9.53
C GLY A 184 -16.00 7.01 -8.03
N GLY A 185 -15.49 8.08 -7.43
CA GLY A 185 -15.84 8.48 -6.06
C GLY A 185 -15.63 7.38 -5.02
N GLU A 186 -16.66 7.06 -4.25
CA GLU A 186 -16.60 6.07 -3.16
C GLU A 186 -16.49 4.63 -3.65
N LYS A 187 -17.07 4.29 -4.80
CA LYS A 187 -17.01 2.93 -5.35
C LYS A 187 -15.57 2.56 -5.70
N ALA A 188 -14.85 3.47 -6.35
CA ALA A 188 -13.42 3.30 -6.65
C ALA A 188 -12.57 3.23 -5.37
N LYS A 189 -12.86 4.05 -4.36
CA LYS A 189 -12.17 3.98 -3.06
C LYS A 189 -12.36 2.64 -2.36
N ARG A 190 -13.55 2.04 -2.46
CA ARG A 190 -13.83 0.71 -1.90
C ARG A 190 -13.03 -0.38 -2.63
N VAL A 191 -12.96 -0.35 -3.95
CA VAL A 191 -12.14 -1.30 -4.71
C VAL A 191 -10.65 -1.11 -4.41
N TYR A 192 -10.19 0.14 -4.32
CA TYR A 192 -8.81 0.47 -3.90
C TYR A 192 -8.49 -0.06 -2.50
N LYS A 193 -9.47 -0.04 -1.58
CA LYS A 193 -9.32 -0.71 -0.28
C LYS A 193 -9.03 -2.19 -0.51
N TYR A 194 -9.82 -2.93 -1.28
CA TYR A 194 -9.53 -4.34 -1.55
C TYR A 194 -8.16 -4.55 -2.20
N HIS A 195 -7.74 -3.75 -3.17
CA HIS A 195 -6.38 -3.82 -3.73
C HIS A 195 -5.30 -3.74 -2.64
N ARG A 196 -5.45 -2.82 -1.68
CA ARG A 196 -4.52 -2.64 -0.56
C ARG A 196 -4.53 -3.80 0.43
N TRP A 197 -5.69 -4.36 0.74
CA TRP A 197 -5.84 -5.45 1.70
C TRP A 197 -5.45 -6.81 1.11
N VAL A 198 -5.87 -7.06 -0.12
CA VAL A 198 -5.67 -8.32 -0.84
C VAL A 198 -4.23 -8.41 -1.39
N GLY A 199 -3.55 -7.27 -1.55
CA GLY A 199 -2.10 -7.23 -1.75
C GLY A 199 -1.26 -7.69 -0.55
N LEU A 200 -1.87 -7.84 0.63
CA LEU A 200 -1.19 -8.29 1.86
C LEU A 200 -1.44 -9.79 2.19
N ASP A 201 -2.50 -10.40 1.64
CA ASP A 201 -2.88 -11.77 1.98
C ASP A 201 -3.72 -12.44 0.85
N PRO A 202 -3.09 -13.26 -0.02
CA PRO A 202 -3.81 -14.03 -1.04
C PRO A 202 -4.67 -15.18 -0.48
N GLU A 203 -4.52 -15.57 0.79
CA GLU A 203 -5.17 -16.75 1.40
C GLU A 203 -6.40 -16.39 2.27
N SER A 204 -6.56 -15.11 2.63
CA SER A 204 -7.66 -14.60 3.47
C SER A 204 -9.10 -14.84 2.95
N HIS A 205 -9.28 -15.13 1.66
CA HIS A 205 -10.62 -15.34 1.09
C HIS A 205 -11.16 -16.77 1.28
N LEU A 206 -10.30 -17.79 1.44
CA LEU A 206 -10.76 -19.17 1.65
C LEU A 206 -11.17 -19.44 3.11
N ASN A 207 -10.51 -18.81 4.08
CA ASN A 207 -10.85 -19.02 5.49
C ASN A 207 -12.11 -18.25 5.93
N ARG A 208 -12.44 -17.12 5.30
CA ARG A 208 -13.66 -16.36 5.66
C ARG A 208 -14.95 -17.00 5.16
N VAL A 209 -14.97 -17.68 4.02
CA VAL A 209 -16.18 -18.41 3.56
C VAL A 209 -16.47 -19.60 4.49
N ASN A 210 -15.43 -20.28 4.99
CA ASN A 210 -15.59 -21.35 6.00
C ASN A 210 -15.97 -20.82 7.39
N LEU A 211 -15.42 -19.69 7.84
CA LEU A 211 -15.81 -19.08 9.12
C LEU A 211 -17.23 -18.54 9.09
N THR A 212 -17.69 -17.93 7.98
CA THR A 212 -19.08 -17.45 7.88
C THR A 212 -20.07 -18.63 7.86
N GLY A 213 -19.68 -19.78 7.28
CA GLY A 213 -20.44 -21.03 7.37
C GLY A 213 -20.48 -21.65 8.77
N LEU A 214 -19.42 -21.48 9.58
CA LEU A 214 -19.37 -21.95 10.97
C LEU A 214 -20.14 -21.02 11.92
N TYR A 215 -20.13 -19.71 11.68
CA TYR A 215 -20.85 -18.72 12.49
C TYR A 215 -22.38 -18.82 12.35
N ILE A 216 -22.90 -19.16 11.16
CA ILE A 216 -24.33 -19.43 10.98
C ILE A 216 -24.76 -20.74 11.67
N LYS A 217 -23.82 -21.67 11.89
CA LYS A 217 -24.10 -22.97 12.52
C LYS A 217 -23.97 -22.98 14.05
N CYS A 218 -23.34 -21.97 14.65
CA CYS A 218 -23.04 -21.94 16.09
C CYS A 218 -23.63 -20.76 16.90
N GLY A 219 -24.40 -19.84 16.29
CA GLY A 219 -25.33 -18.97 17.01
C GLY A 219 -24.78 -18.13 18.18
N LEU A 220 -23.55 -17.59 18.08
CA LEU A 220 -22.99 -16.73 19.12
C LEU A 220 -23.08 -15.23 18.76
N PRO A 221 -23.52 -14.37 19.69
CA PRO A 221 -23.68 -12.93 19.46
C PRO A 221 -22.33 -12.17 19.46
N PRO A 222 -22.24 -11.03 18.74
CA PRO A 222 -21.03 -10.22 18.68
C PRO A 222 -20.84 -9.41 19.97
N TYR A 223 -19.60 -9.39 20.47
CA TYR A 223 -19.07 -8.32 21.34
C TYR A 223 -18.14 -7.43 20.53
#